data_AF-A0A925VFX7-F1
#
_entry.id   AF-A0A925VFX7-F1
#
_cell.length_a   1.000
_cell.length_b   1.000
_cell.length_c   1.000
_cell.angle_alpha   90.00
_cell.angle_beta   90.00
_cell.angle_gamma   90.00
#
_symmetry.space_group_name_H-M   'P 1'
#
loop_
_entity.id
_entity.type
_entity.pdbx_description
1 polymer ?
#
loop_
_entity_poly.entity_id
_entity_poly.type
_entity_poly.pdbx_seq_one_letter_code
_entity_poly.pdbx_strand_id
1 'polypeptide(L)' 'ADAKWGDRVVAVEVPRGAAPTREQLAAHCRTALADYKTPRQLVLIGELPRNHMGKLEKARLRERIERDYDGDVDLRVHAQ' A
#
# COMPACT_ATOMS: atom_id res chain seq x y z
N ALA A 1 4.93 -19.17 15.76
CA ALA A 1 5.94 -18.10 15.58
C ALA A 1 6.38 -18.17 14.13
N ASP A 2 5.71 -17.45 13.24
CA ASP A 2 6.20 -17.27 11.87
C ASP A 2 6.79 -15.88 11.78
N ALA A 3 8.10 -15.85 11.71
CA ALA A 3 8.87 -14.68 11.39
C ALA A 3 9.51 -14.98 10.03
N LYS A 4 9.56 -13.96 9.18
CA LYS A 4 10.50 -13.80 8.05
C LYS A 4 9.94 -14.14 6.67
N TRP A 5 9.13 -13.25 6.11
CA TRP A 5 9.14 -13.02 4.68
C TRP A 5 9.24 -11.51 4.43
N GLY A 6 10.35 -11.11 3.81
CA GLY A 6 10.94 -9.78 3.91
C GLY A 6 10.10 -8.61 3.37
N ASP A 7 10.39 -7.43 3.94
CA ASP A 7 9.91 -6.08 3.61
C ASP A 7 9.39 -5.96 2.16
N ARG A 8 8.11 -6.29 1.94
CA ARG A 8 7.48 -6.20 0.62
C ARG A 8 6.71 -4.89 0.56
N VAL A 9 7.22 -3.96 -0.24
CA VAL A 9 6.57 -2.65 -0.43
C VAL A 9 5.25 -2.82 -1.18
N VAL A 10 4.15 -2.50 -0.50
CA VAL A 10 2.79 -2.49 -1.06
C VAL A 10 2.32 -1.06 -1.18
N ALA A 11 1.86 -0.67 -2.37
CA ALA A 11 1.15 0.58 -2.56
C ALA A 11 -0.35 0.35 -2.45
N VAL A 12 -1.04 1.30 -1.82
CA VAL A 12 -2.49 1.29 -1.66
C VAL A 12 -3.03 2.58 -2.27
N GLU A 13 -3.93 2.43 -3.24
CA GLU A 13 -4.48 3.54 -4.01
C GLU A 13 -6.00 3.58 -3.87
N VAL A 14 -6.54 4.79 -3.74
CA VAL A 14 -7.98 5.07 -3.84
C VAL A 14 -8.22 5.81 -5.15
N PRO A 15 -8.52 5.10 -6.24
CA PRO A 15 -8.69 5.74 -7.54
C PRO A 15 -9.94 6.64 -7.52
N ARG A 16 -9.76 7.92 -7.85
CA ARG A 16 -10.88 8.86 -8.11
C ARG A 16 -11.39 8.82 -9.55
N GLY A 17 -10.87 7.89 -10.35
CA GLY A 17 -11.11 7.75 -11.79
C GLY A 17 -10.54 6.43 -12.29
N ALA A 18 -9.90 6.42 -13.46
CA ALA A 18 -9.22 5.23 -13.95
C ALA A 18 -8.11 4.80 -12.98
N ALA A 19 -8.17 3.54 -12.51
CA ALA A 19 -7.15 3.01 -11.63
C ALA A 19 -5.84 2.81 -12.39
N PRO A 20 -4.69 3.28 -11.85
CA PRO A 20 -3.41 3.04 -12.48
C PRO A 20 -3.08 1.55 -12.44
N THR A 21 -2.37 1.06 -13.45
CA THR A 21 -1.78 -0.28 -13.36
C THR A 21 -0.56 -0.25 -12.45
N ARG A 22 -0.19 -1.44 -11.94
CA ARG A 22 1.06 -1.62 -11.18
C ARG A 22 2.28 -1.09 -11.95
N GLU A 23 2.32 -1.29 -13.26
CA GLU A 23 3.44 -0.85 -14.10
C GLU A 23 3.52 0.67 -14.20
N GLN A 24 2.37 1.34 -14.36
CA GLN A 24 2.30 2.80 -14.35
C GLN A 24 2.73 3.37 -13.00
N LEU A 25 2.28 2.77 -11.90
CA LEU A 25 2.67 3.18 -10.56
C LEU A 25 4.16 2.94 -10.31
N ALA A 26 4.69 1.78 -10.72
CA ALA A 26 6.10 1.47 -10.57
C ALA A 26 6.99 2.41 -11.41
N ALA A 27 6.59 2.73 -12.65
CA ALA A 27 7.27 3.69 -13.50
C ALA A 27 7.28 5.08 -12.87
N HIS A 28 6.16 5.53 -12.30
CA HIS A 28 6.07 6.78 -11.56
C HIS A 28 6.93 6.78 -10.29
N CYS A 29 6.88 5.71 -9.50
CA CYS A 29 7.72 5.60 -8.31
C CYS A 29 9.22 5.63 -8.67
N ARG A 30 9.64 4.98 -9.75
CA ARG A 30 11.05 4.97 -10.18
C ARG A 30 11.60 6.34 -10.60
N THR A 31 10.75 7.33 -10.92
CA THR A 31 11.22 8.69 -11.23
C THR A 31 11.62 9.47 -9.98
N ALA A 32 11.12 9.08 -8.80
CA ALA A 32 11.31 9.81 -7.54
C ALA A 32 11.84 8.95 -6.37
N LEU A 33 11.82 7.62 -6.51
CA LEU A 33 12.17 6.66 -5.47
C LEU A 33 13.21 5.67 -5.99
N ALA A 34 14.08 5.22 -5.09
CA ALA A 34 15.00 4.12 -5.36
C ALA A 34 14.23 2.80 -5.63
N ASP A 35 14.82 1.90 -6.43
CA ASP A 35 14.12 0.68 -6.88
C ASP A 35 13.63 -0.20 -5.71
N TYR A 36 14.36 -0.25 -4.59
CA TYR A 36 13.93 -0.99 -3.39
C TYR A 36 12.72 -0.37 -2.66
N LYS A 37 12.38 0.89 -2.95
CA LYS A 37 11.15 1.57 -2.46
C LYS A 37 10.01 1.52 -3.48
N THR A 38 10.25 0.94 -4.66
CA THR A 38 9.22 0.82 -5.68
C THR A 38 8.25 -0.27 -5.25
N PRO A 39 6.94 0.01 -5.21
CA PRO A 39 5.94 -0.96 -4.76
C PRO A 39 5.95 -2.18 -5.67
N ARG A 40 6.09 -3.36 -5.05
CA ARG A 40 6.03 -4.65 -5.77
C ARG A 40 4.59 -5.11 -5.95
N GLN A 41 3.65 -4.53 -5.20
CA GLN A 41 2.21 -4.79 -5.32
C GLN A 41 1.41 -3.49 -5.22
N LEU A 42 0.24 -3.50 -5.84
CA LEU A 42 -0.73 -2.40 -5.85
C LEU A 42 -2.08 -2.96 -5.39
N VAL A 43 -2.64 -2.36 -4.36
CA VAL A 43 -3.98 -2.67 -3.85
C VAL A 43 -4.90 -1.48 -4.08
N LEU A 44 -6.01 -1.73 -4.76
CA LEU A 44 -7.03 -0.72 -5.01
C LEU A 44 -8.12 -0.86 -3.96
N ILE A 45 -8.39 0.21 -3.21
CA ILE A 45 -9.45 0.23 -2.21
C ILE A 45 -10.41 1.39 -2.50
N GLY A 46 -11.70 1.20 -2.17
CA GLY A 46 -12.71 2.24 -2.35
C GLY A 46 -12.56 3.43 -1.41
N GLU A 47 -11.99 3.21 -0.21
CA GLU A 47 -11.67 4.28 0.73
C GLU A 47 -10.53 3.86 1.66
N LEU A 48 -9.75 4.85 2.11
CA LEU A 48 -8.78 4.67 3.17
C LEU A 48 -9.49 4.72 4.54
N PRO A 49 -9.27 3.73 5.42
CA PRO A 49 -9.86 3.74 6.75
C PRO A 49 -9.31 4.92 7.55
N ARG A 50 -10.20 5.75 8.08
CA ARG A 50 -9.85 6.93 8.87
C ARG A 50 -10.45 6.83 10.25
N ASN A 51 -9.74 7.35 11.25
CA ASN A 51 -10.27 7.46 12.61
C ASN A 51 -11.32 8.57 12.71
N HIS A 52 -11.94 8.71 13.88
CA HIS A 52 -12.92 9.76 14.20
C HIS A 52 -12.38 11.20 14.06
N MET A 53 -11.05 11.40 13.97
CA MET A 53 -10.42 12.69 13.67
C MET A 53 -10.03 12.85 12.19
N GLY A 54 -10.45 11.93 11.31
CA GLY A 54 -10.15 11.95 9.88
C GLY A 54 -8.72 11.55 9.52
N LYS A 55 -7.89 11.12 10.47
CA LYS A 55 -6.53 10.64 10.22
C LYS A 55 -6.55 9.21 9.73
N LEU A 56 -5.59 8.83 8.89
CA LEU A 56 -5.45 7.47 8.42
C LEU A 56 -5.22 6.49 9.58
N GLU A 57 -6.06 5.48 9.66
CA GLU A 57 -5.94 4.40 10.64
C GLU A 57 -5.09 3.27 10.08
N LYS A 58 -3.76 3.40 10.24
CA LYS A 58 -2.79 2.44 9.68
C LYS A 58 -3.01 1.01 10.15
N ALA A 59 -3.47 0.80 11.39
CA ALA A 59 -3.78 -0.53 11.92
C ALA A 59 -4.92 -1.21 11.15
N ARG A 60 -6.06 -0.52 10.97
CA ARG A 60 -7.17 -1.02 10.15
C ARG A 60 -6.80 -1.21 8.71
N LEU A 61 -5.99 -0.31 8.17
CA LEU A 61 -5.50 -0.44 6.81
C LEU A 61 -4.66 -1.72 6.70
N ARG A 62 -3.75 -1.97 7.65
CA ARG A 62 -2.97 -3.20 7.70
C ARG A 62 -3.86 -4.44 7.75
N GLU A 63 -4.79 -4.51 8.71
CA GLU A 63 -5.72 -5.64 8.84
C GLU A 63 -6.52 -5.89 7.55
N ARG A 64 -6.95 -4.81 6.88
CA ARG A 64 -7.70 -4.92 5.63
C ARG A 64 -6.83 -5.47 4.50
N ILE A 65 -5.58 -5.03 4.39
CA ILE A 65 -4.65 -5.55 3.39
C ILE A 65 -4.26 -7.00 3.73
N GLU A 66 -3.99 -7.32 5.00
CA GLU A 66 -3.68 -8.68 5.49
C GLU A 66 -4.86 -9.66 5.36
N ARG A 67 -6.11 -9.17 5.34
CA ARG A 67 -7.26 -10.05 5.11
C ARG A 67 -7.48 -10.35 3.64
N ASP A 68 -7.24 -9.37 2.77
CA ASP A 68 -7.33 -9.53 1.33
C ASP A 68 -6.08 -10.24 0.75
N TYR A 69 -5.00 -10.39 1.54
CA TYR A 69 -3.76 -11.08 1.20
C TYR A 69 -3.28 -12.02 2.30
N ASP A 70 -3.12 -13.31 2.01
CA ASP A 70 -2.53 -14.34 2.89
C ASP A 70 -1.01 -14.11 3.10
N GLY A 71 -0.60 -12.95 3.63
CA GLY A 71 0.80 -12.61 3.88
C GLY A 71 0.98 -11.32 4.69
N ASP A 72 1.95 -11.34 5.60
CA ASP A 72 2.34 -10.23 6.48
C ASP A 72 2.80 -8.99 5.66
N VAL A 73 2.17 -7.84 5.87
CA VAL A 73 2.41 -6.60 5.09
C VAL A 73 3.07 -5.53 5.95
N ASP A 74 4.31 -5.13 5.63
CA ASP A 74 4.89 -3.88 6.14
C ASP A 74 4.40 -2.69 5.31
N LEU A 75 3.32 -2.08 5.78
CA LEU A 75 2.70 -0.95 5.11
C LEU A 75 3.40 0.35 5.46
N ARG A 76 4.31 0.80 4.59
CA ARG A 76 4.88 2.15 4.68
C ARG A 76 4.03 3.15 3.92
N VAL A 77 3.07 3.74 4.62
CA VAL A 77 2.27 4.84 4.09
C VAL A 77 3.13 6.11 4.01
N HIS A 78 3.47 6.52 2.80
CA HIS A 78 3.95 7.86 2.49
C HIS A 78 2.76 8.75 2.15
N ALA A 79 2.46 9.74 2.99
CA ALA A 79 1.56 10.82 2.64
C ALA A 79 2.39 11.95 2.01
N GLN A 80 1.99 12.41 0.82
CA GLN A 80 2.47 13.68 0.26
C GLN A 80 1.85 14.86 1.02
#